data_AF-A0A9E2AIF4-F1
#
_entry.id   AF-A0A9E2AIF4-F1
#
_cell.length_a   1.000
_cell.length_b   1.000
_cell.length_c   1.000
_cell.angle_alpha   90.00
_cell.angle_beta   90.00
_cell.angle_gamma   90.00
#
_symmetry.space_group_name_H-M   'P 1'
#
loop_
_entity.id
_entity.type
_entity.pdbx_description
1 polymer ?
#
loop_
_entity_poly.entity_id
_entity_poly.type
_entity_poly.pdbx_seq_one_letter_code
_entity_poly.pdbx_strand_id
1 'polypeptide(L)'
;MSLPGNYGLRSLLLFARIALIFLSIFSASNTLSAQTNEPIDSGSYIINMGVVPQTIENGLKPYGLVYDLIHTHGIQIKWVINPTKGKDGIDFSHDGTDYRGGPFIVPALYRSAAVDATIAAWNAKGVVGAETVSEIVVPVYSNLNYFVIWTLDELNGKIAEDYFANAEIPETAYNWLDPLELSCCNDIFIMPHADPDWSSHSRLYYWNESEENGGCRGAIWAGCHAVSAMEAVFNPMDPTEQMNFLSSDPGLILWKDHKNGTLPYTYNYHSDPIMQFMGSMDDAIKGGSEQIFIPETSWRSSTSLGMIDPDHPEALGPEQIASPLAWGRGLGDEDRGYVVY
;
A
#
# COMPACT_ATOMS: atom_id res chain seq x y z
N MET A 1 9.13 -7.75 37.48
CA MET A 1 7.76 -7.31 37.82
C MET A 1 6.83 -7.98 36.81
N SER A 2 5.72 -8.55 37.28
CA SER A 2 4.87 -9.57 36.63
C SER A 2 4.39 -9.25 35.22
N LEU A 3 4.50 -10.24 34.32
CA LEU A 3 3.77 -10.30 33.04
C LEU A 3 2.28 -10.58 33.29
N PRO A 4 1.33 -9.79 32.76
CA PRO A 4 -0.01 -10.26 32.45
C PRO A 4 -0.02 -10.76 31.00
N GLY A 5 -0.54 -11.93 30.62
CA GLY A 5 -1.71 -12.63 31.12
C GLY A 5 -2.80 -12.64 30.04
N ASN A 6 -2.84 -13.70 29.23
CA ASN A 6 -4.01 -14.20 28.48
C ASN A 6 -4.91 -13.20 27.69
N TYR A 7 -4.32 -12.44 26.76
CA TYR A 7 -5.08 -11.74 25.69
C TYR A 7 -5.09 -12.49 24.33
N GLY A 8 -4.65 -13.75 24.31
CA GLY A 8 -4.25 -14.49 23.10
C GLY A 8 -5.35 -14.97 22.14
N LEU A 9 -6.65 -14.76 22.41
CA LEU A 9 -7.71 -15.27 21.52
C LEU A 9 -8.68 -14.21 20.99
N ARG A 10 -8.71 -13.01 21.58
CA ARG A 10 -9.47 -11.87 21.02
C ARG A 10 -8.62 -10.96 20.14
N SER A 11 -7.30 -10.95 20.33
CA SER A 11 -6.37 -10.21 19.47
C SER A 11 -6.22 -10.87 18.09
N LEU A 12 -6.39 -12.19 18.00
CA LEU A 12 -6.20 -12.95 16.76
C LEU A 12 -7.27 -12.68 15.68
N LEU A 13 -8.43 -12.13 16.05
CA LEU A 13 -9.51 -11.76 15.14
C LEU A 13 -9.48 -10.27 14.73
N LEU A 14 -8.61 -9.47 15.33
CA LEU A 14 -8.44 -8.04 15.01
C LEU A 14 -7.39 -7.82 13.89
N PHE A 15 -6.41 -8.74 13.76
CA PHE A 15 -5.35 -8.65 12.74
C PHE A 15 -5.81 -8.97 11.31
N ALA A 16 -6.99 -9.57 11.12
CA ALA A 16 -7.51 -9.93 9.80
C ALA A 16 -8.10 -8.75 9.00
N ARG A 17 -8.01 -7.50 9.50
CA ARG A 17 -8.54 -6.30 8.84
C ARG A 17 -7.48 -5.33 8.32
N ILE A 18 -6.19 -5.56 8.59
CA ILE A 18 -5.08 -4.67 8.18
C ILE A 18 -4.59 -4.99 6.75
N ALA A 19 -5.40 -5.67 5.95
CA ALA A 19 -4.92 -6.53 4.88
C ALA A 19 -4.58 -5.86 3.53
N LEU A 20 -4.92 -4.61 3.24
CA LEU A 20 -5.20 -4.30 1.83
C LEU A 20 -4.32 -3.25 1.15
N ILE A 21 -3.18 -2.83 1.73
CA ILE A 21 -2.34 -1.77 1.11
C ILE A 21 -0.92 -2.23 0.74
N PHE A 22 -0.39 -3.30 1.34
CA PHE A 22 1.06 -3.53 1.33
C PHE A 22 1.65 -4.17 0.06
N LEU A 23 0.83 -4.75 -0.81
CA LEU A 23 1.33 -5.77 -1.75
C LEU A 23 1.17 -5.46 -3.24
N SER A 24 0.48 -4.38 -3.60
CA SER A 24 0.17 -4.03 -4.99
C SER A 24 0.80 -2.73 -5.48
N ILE A 25 1.70 -2.11 -4.71
CA ILE A 25 2.17 -0.76 -5.04
C ILE A 25 3.57 -0.81 -5.69
N PHE A 26 3.62 -0.26 -6.91
CA PHE A 26 4.78 0.10 -7.73
C PHE A 26 5.36 -0.94 -8.71
N SER A 27 4.55 -1.28 -9.71
CA SER A 27 5.07 -1.62 -11.05
C SER A 27 4.44 -0.68 -12.09
N ALA A 28 4.86 0.58 -12.10
CA ALA A 28 4.49 1.53 -13.15
C ALA A 28 5.55 2.63 -13.29
N SER A 29 6.37 2.52 -14.33
CA SER A 29 7.08 3.67 -14.89
C SER A 29 6.03 4.70 -15.33
N ASN A 30 6.19 5.97 -14.98
CA ASN A 30 5.30 7.06 -15.40
C ASN A 30 5.33 7.18 -16.94
N THR A 31 4.41 6.51 -17.62
CA THR A 31 3.79 7.06 -18.83
C THR A 31 2.34 7.32 -18.46
N LEU A 32 1.91 8.58 -18.53
CA LEU A 32 0.50 8.98 -18.53
C LEU A 32 -0.17 8.36 -19.77
N SER A 33 -0.43 7.06 -19.72
CA SER A 33 -1.32 6.38 -20.64
C SER A 33 -2.67 6.34 -19.96
N ALA A 34 -3.70 6.86 -20.64
CA ALA A 34 -5.06 6.66 -20.21
C ALA A 34 -5.29 5.16 -20.00
N GLN A 35 -5.96 4.81 -18.90
CA GLN A 35 -6.32 3.43 -18.63
C GLN A 35 -7.06 2.85 -19.83
N THR A 36 -6.51 1.80 -20.45
CA THR A 36 -7.07 1.25 -21.69
C THR A 36 -8.04 0.12 -21.37
N ASN A 37 -9.20 0.17 -22.01
CA ASN A 37 -10.08 -0.99 -22.09
C ASN A 37 -9.43 -2.03 -23.00
N GLU A 38 -9.06 -3.17 -22.43
CA GLU A 38 -8.41 -4.26 -23.16
C GLU A 38 -9.37 -5.46 -23.29
N PRO A 39 -9.44 -6.11 -24.47
CA PRO A 39 -10.09 -7.41 -24.59
C PRO A 39 -9.25 -8.48 -23.88
N ILE A 40 -9.94 -9.36 -23.16
CA ILE A 40 -9.38 -10.50 -22.44
C ILE A 40 -10.07 -11.75 -22.95
N ASP A 41 -9.29 -12.66 -23.52
CA ASP A 41 -9.81 -13.89 -24.11
C ASP A 41 -10.53 -14.79 -23.09
N SER A 42 -11.48 -15.58 -23.59
CA SER A 42 -12.04 -16.72 -22.86
C SER A 42 -10.94 -17.70 -22.45
N GLY A 43 -11.10 -18.38 -21.30
CA GLY A 43 -10.08 -19.25 -20.71
C GLY A 43 -9.06 -18.51 -19.83
N SER A 44 -9.20 -17.20 -19.64
CA SER A 44 -8.42 -16.42 -18.68
C SER A 44 -8.94 -16.65 -17.27
N TYR A 45 -8.14 -16.40 -16.23
CA TYR A 45 -8.57 -16.62 -14.85
C TYR A 45 -8.57 -15.35 -14.03
N ILE A 46 -9.72 -15.06 -13.44
CA ILE A 46 -9.95 -13.88 -12.62
C ILE A 46 -9.73 -14.26 -11.15
N ILE A 47 -8.78 -13.60 -10.50
CA ILE A 47 -8.58 -13.65 -9.06
C ILE A 47 -9.51 -12.60 -8.43
N ASN A 48 -10.49 -13.07 -7.66
CA ASN A 48 -11.55 -12.23 -7.11
C ASN A 48 -11.11 -11.58 -5.78
N MET A 49 -10.82 -10.28 -5.84
CA MET A 49 -10.48 -9.46 -4.66
C MET A 49 -11.71 -8.94 -3.90
N GLY A 50 -12.91 -9.09 -4.48
CA GLY A 50 -14.15 -8.53 -3.98
C GLY A 50 -14.91 -9.39 -2.96
N VAL A 51 -14.33 -10.50 -2.50
CA VAL A 51 -15.02 -11.46 -1.64
C VAL A 51 -15.25 -10.86 -0.25
N VAL A 52 -16.48 -10.90 0.25
CA VAL A 52 -16.84 -10.42 1.59
C VAL A 52 -17.55 -11.53 2.39
N PRO A 53 -17.24 -11.70 3.69
CA PRO A 53 -16.24 -10.96 4.47
C PRO A 53 -14.79 -11.26 4.04
N GLN A 54 -13.94 -10.24 4.15
CA GLN A 54 -12.50 -10.37 3.93
C GLN A 54 -11.86 -11.17 5.06
N THR A 55 -10.97 -12.08 4.68
CA THR A 55 -10.19 -12.97 5.55
C THR A 55 -8.75 -13.00 5.04
N ILE A 56 -7.84 -13.62 5.81
CA ILE A 56 -6.48 -13.86 5.32
C ILE A 56 -6.51 -14.65 4.00
N GLU A 57 -7.38 -15.65 3.89
CA GLU A 57 -7.45 -16.56 2.74
C GLU A 57 -7.92 -15.89 1.44
N ASN A 58 -8.94 -15.03 1.52
CA ASN A 58 -9.54 -14.40 0.34
C ASN A 58 -9.12 -12.92 0.14
N GLY A 59 -8.41 -12.34 1.11
CA GLY A 59 -7.97 -10.94 1.09
C GLY A 59 -6.45 -10.74 1.06
N LEU A 60 -5.66 -11.67 1.62
CA LEU A 60 -4.19 -11.58 1.63
C LEU A 60 -3.51 -12.58 0.71
N LYS A 61 -3.90 -13.85 0.77
CA LYS A 61 -3.32 -14.89 -0.10
C LYS A 61 -3.50 -14.65 -1.61
N PRO A 62 -4.49 -13.90 -2.12
CA PRO A 62 -4.49 -13.50 -3.52
C PRO A 62 -3.21 -12.79 -3.96
N TYR A 63 -2.62 -11.94 -3.11
CA TYR A 63 -1.36 -11.28 -3.43
C TYR A 63 -0.18 -12.27 -3.45
N GLY A 64 -0.20 -13.29 -2.59
CA GLY A 64 0.73 -14.42 -2.65
C GLY A 64 0.63 -15.21 -3.95
N LEU A 65 -0.59 -15.45 -4.45
CA LEU A 65 -0.79 -16.06 -5.77
C LEU A 65 -0.21 -15.17 -6.88
N VAL A 66 -0.45 -13.86 -6.87
CA VAL A 66 0.13 -12.94 -7.88
C VAL A 66 1.66 -12.97 -7.82
N TYR A 67 2.23 -12.97 -6.61
CA TYR A 67 3.67 -13.13 -6.39
C TYR A 67 4.21 -14.43 -7.01
N ASP A 68 3.62 -15.56 -6.67
CA ASP A 68 4.05 -16.88 -7.15
C ASP A 68 3.93 -16.98 -8.68
N LEU A 69 2.84 -16.47 -9.27
CA LEU A 69 2.65 -16.48 -10.72
C LEU A 69 3.74 -15.68 -11.46
N ILE A 70 4.03 -14.47 -11.01
CA ILE A 70 5.05 -13.63 -11.67
C ILE A 70 6.45 -14.18 -11.40
N HIS A 71 6.77 -14.51 -10.16
CA HIS A 71 8.13 -14.92 -9.77
C HIS A 71 8.50 -16.32 -10.27
N THR A 72 7.61 -17.30 -10.12
CA THR A 72 7.88 -18.70 -10.45
C THR A 72 7.67 -18.98 -11.94
N HIS A 73 6.64 -18.37 -12.55
CA HIS A 73 6.26 -18.66 -13.94
C HIS A 73 6.63 -17.56 -14.93
N GLY A 74 7.04 -16.38 -14.46
CA GLY A 74 7.46 -15.27 -15.34
C GLY A 74 6.33 -14.72 -16.21
N ILE A 75 5.07 -14.86 -15.77
CA ILE A 75 3.90 -14.48 -16.56
C ILE A 75 3.45 -13.05 -16.24
N GLN A 76 2.83 -12.39 -17.21
CA GLN A 76 2.21 -11.09 -17.01
C GLN A 76 0.79 -11.24 -16.46
N ILE A 77 0.48 -10.47 -15.42
CA ILE A 77 -0.84 -10.39 -14.79
C ILE A 77 -1.48 -9.03 -15.11
N LYS A 78 -2.78 -9.03 -15.42
CA LYS A 78 -3.55 -7.80 -15.61
C LYS A 78 -4.12 -7.37 -14.27
N TRP A 79 -3.88 -6.13 -13.84
CA TRP A 79 -4.56 -5.55 -12.69
C TRP A 79 -5.66 -4.61 -13.19
N VAL A 80 -6.91 -4.88 -12.79
CA VAL A 80 -8.09 -4.22 -13.36
C VAL A 80 -8.75 -3.33 -12.32
N ILE A 81 -8.93 -2.05 -12.64
CA ILE A 81 -9.59 -1.09 -11.76
C ILE A 81 -10.55 -0.25 -12.59
N ASN A 82 -11.82 -0.13 -12.22
CA ASN A 82 -12.70 0.82 -12.92
C ASN A 82 -12.34 2.26 -12.52
N PRO A 83 -11.92 3.14 -13.46
CA PRO A 83 -11.46 4.49 -13.14
C PRO A 83 -12.56 5.39 -12.56
N THR A 84 -13.82 5.00 -12.73
CA THR A 84 -14.99 5.80 -12.34
C THR A 84 -15.75 5.22 -11.14
N LYS A 85 -15.24 4.15 -10.52
CA LYS A 85 -15.97 3.48 -9.43
C LYS A 85 -15.99 4.31 -8.15
N GLY A 86 -17.07 4.15 -7.38
CA GLY A 86 -17.14 4.58 -5.98
C GLY A 86 -16.49 3.56 -5.03
N LYS A 87 -16.48 3.86 -3.73
CA LYS A 87 -16.02 2.92 -2.68
C LYS A 87 -16.73 1.57 -2.84
N ASP A 88 -15.97 0.48 -2.82
CA ASP A 88 -16.46 -0.90 -3.01
C ASP A 88 -17.22 -1.13 -4.33
N GLY A 89 -17.08 -0.22 -5.30
CA GLY A 89 -17.74 -0.28 -6.60
C GLY A 89 -17.26 -1.43 -7.48
N ILE A 90 -18.03 -1.68 -8.55
CA ILE A 90 -17.73 -2.73 -9.55
C ILE A 90 -16.57 -2.28 -10.42
N ASP A 91 -15.57 -3.15 -10.55
CA ASP A 91 -14.50 -3.02 -11.53
C ASP A 91 -14.96 -3.51 -12.91
N PHE A 92 -15.57 -4.69 -12.95
CA PHE A 92 -16.28 -5.25 -14.10
C PHE A 92 -17.20 -6.40 -13.66
N SER A 93 -18.13 -6.81 -14.53
CA SER A 93 -19.00 -7.97 -14.30
C SER A 93 -18.77 -9.01 -15.39
N HIS A 94 -18.75 -10.28 -15.01
CA HIS A 94 -18.64 -11.40 -15.95
C HIS A 94 -19.36 -12.64 -15.40
N ASP A 95 -20.10 -13.34 -16.26
CA ASP A 95 -20.85 -14.57 -15.92
C ASP A 95 -21.70 -14.46 -14.63
N GLY A 96 -22.45 -13.36 -14.50
CA GLY A 96 -23.31 -13.10 -13.34
C GLY A 96 -22.57 -12.75 -12.04
N THR A 97 -21.24 -12.59 -12.09
CA THR A 97 -20.41 -12.18 -10.94
C THR A 97 -19.91 -10.76 -11.12
N ASP A 98 -20.06 -9.94 -10.08
CA ASP A 98 -19.43 -8.62 -9.98
C ASP A 98 -18.06 -8.74 -9.32
N TYR A 99 -17.02 -8.29 -10.03
CA TYR A 99 -15.67 -8.25 -9.50
C TYR A 99 -15.35 -6.84 -8.99
N ARG A 100 -14.76 -6.77 -7.79
CA ARG A 100 -14.51 -5.55 -7.00
C ARG A 100 -13.13 -5.62 -6.36
N GLY A 101 -12.68 -4.51 -5.78
CA GLY A 101 -11.43 -4.47 -5.01
C GLY A 101 -10.16 -4.58 -5.86
N GLY A 102 -10.22 -4.24 -7.14
CA GLY A 102 -9.06 -4.31 -8.04
C GLY A 102 -8.66 -5.74 -8.42
N PRO A 103 -9.53 -6.52 -9.10
CA PRO A 103 -9.25 -7.91 -9.46
C PRO A 103 -7.99 -8.06 -10.33
N PHE A 104 -7.34 -9.21 -10.21
CA PHE A 104 -6.25 -9.61 -11.09
C PHE A 104 -6.74 -10.63 -12.11
N ILE A 105 -6.19 -10.60 -13.33
CA ILE A 105 -6.49 -11.58 -14.36
C ILE A 105 -5.20 -12.21 -14.86
N VAL A 106 -5.18 -13.55 -14.88
CA VAL A 106 -4.19 -14.38 -15.57
C VAL A 106 -4.69 -14.60 -17.00
N PRO A 107 -4.09 -13.97 -18.03
CA PRO A 107 -4.53 -14.14 -19.41
C PRO A 107 -4.45 -15.59 -19.88
N ALA A 108 -5.41 -16.02 -20.71
CA ALA A 108 -5.49 -17.38 -21.25
C ALA A 108 -4.19 -17.87 -21.90
N LEU A 109 -3.46 -16.97 -22.57
CA LEU A 109 -2.19 -17.30 -23.22
C LEU A 109 -1.11 -17.80 -22.25
N TYR A 110 -1.21 -17.43 -20.96
CA TYR A 110 -0.28 -17.84 -19.90
C TYR A 110 -0.78 -19.05 -19.10
N ARG A 111 -2.00 -19.55 -19.34
CA ARG A 111 -2.64 -20.67 -18.62
C ARG A 111 -2.09 -22.03 -19.09
N SER A 112 -0.82 -22.30 -18.76
CA SER A 112 -0.20 -23.62 -18.92
C SER A 112 -0.65 -24.59 -17.82
N ALA A 113 -0.44 -25.89 -18.00
CA ALA A 113 -0.75 -26.88 -16.95
C ALA A 113 -0.02 -26.61 -15.61
N ALA A 114 1.17 -26.02 -15.63
CA ALA A 114 1.92 -25.67 -14.42
C ALA A 114 1.33 -24.42 -13.72
N VAL A 115 0.89 -23.43 -14.50
CA VAL A 115 0.20 -22.24 -13.99
C VAL A 115 -1.16 -22.65 -13.39
N ASP A 116 -1.90 -23.52 -14.06
CA ASP A 116 -3.19 -24.03 -13.59
C ASP A 116 -3.05 -24.84 -12.30
N ALA A 117 -1.98 -25.64 -12.19
CA ALA A 117 -1.67 -26.36 -10.95
C ALA A 117 -1.35 -25.40 -9.79
N THR A 118 -0.66 -24.29 -10.06
CA THR A 118 -0.36 -23.24 -9.08
C THR A 118 -1.65 -22.57 -8.62
N ILE A 119 -2.50 -22.15 -9.56
CA ILE A 119 -3.81 -21.56 -9.26
C ILE A 119 -4.66 -22.52 -8.43
N ALA A 120 -4.72 -23.80 -8.79
CA ALA A 120 -5.45 -24.81 -8.03
C ALA A 120 -4.92 -24.97 -6.59
N ALA A 121 -3.60 -24.91 -6.40
CA ALA A 121 -2.99 -24.97 -5.07
C ALA A 121 -3.37 -23.75 -4.21
N TRP A 122 -3.39 -22.55 -4.78
CA TRP A 122 -3.82 -21.33 -4.07
C TRP A 122 -5.33 -21.30 -3.82
N ASN A 123 -6.14 -21.85 -4.71
CA ASN A 123 -7.58 -22.02 -4.47
C ASN A 123 -7.84 -22.95 -3.29
N ALA A 124 -7.04 -24.00 -3.13
CA ALA A 124 -7.11 -24.88 -1.96
C ALA A 124 -6.71 -24.17 -0.64
N LYS A 125 -6.00 -23.03 -0.73
CA LYS A 125 -5.66 -22.16 0.41
C LYS A 125 -6.71 -21.04 0.65
N GLY A 126 -7.80 -21.04 -0.12
CA GLY A 126 -8.94 -20.14 0.01
C GLY A 126 -8.90 -18.89 -0.87
N VAL A 127 -7.97 -18.79 -1.82
CA VAL A 127 -8.08 -17.83 -2.93
C VAL A 127 -9.32 -18.17 -3.76
N VAL A 128 -10.09 -17.15 -4.12
CA VAL A 128 -11.32 -17.30 -4.89
C VAL A 128 -11.13 -16.72 -6.27
N GLY A 129 -11.57 -17.44 -7.30
CA GLY A 129 -11.53 -16.96 -8.67
C GLY A 129 -12.28 -17.86 -9.62
N ALA A 130 -12.41 -17.41 -10.87
CA ALA A 130 -13.17 -18.10 -11.90
C ALA A 130 -12.52 -17.93 -13.28
N GLU A 131 -12.76 -18.90 -14.16
CA GLU A 131 -12.35 -18.83 -15.55
C GLU A 131 -13.34 -17.99 -16.37
N THR A 132 -12.83 -17.19 -17.31
CA THR A 132 -13.68 -16.48 -18.27
C THR A 132 -14.28 -17.49 -19.25
N VAL A 133 -15.61 -17.47 -19.41
CA VAL A 133 -16.35 -18.35 -20.33
C VAL A 133 -16.58 -17.72 -21.71
N SER A 134 -16.29 -16.42 -21.82
CA SER A 134 -16.34 -15.62 -23.06
C SER A 134 -15.27 -14.53 -22.99
N GLU A 135 -14.98 -13.89 -24.12
CA GLU A 135 -14.19 -12.66 -24.13
C GLU A 135 -14.86 -11.59 -23.26
N ILE A 136 -14.06 -10.83 -22.51
CA ILE A 136 -14.49 -9.66 -21.74
C ILE A 136 -13.64 -8.44 -22.12
N VAL A 137 -14.19 -7.24 -21.96
CA VAL A 137 -13.44 -5.99 -22.14
C VAL A 137 -13.37 -5.28 -20.80
N VAL A 138 -12.17 -5.05 -20.29
CA VAL A 138 -11.95 -4.55 -18.93
C VAL A 138 -10.96 -3.38 -18.88
N PRO A 139 -11.12 -2.45 -17.92
CA PRO A 139 -10.20 -1.33 -17.74
C PRO A 139 -8.91 -1.80 -17.05
N VAL A 140 -7.89 -2.18 -17.82
CA VAL A 140 -6.61 -2.62 -17.28
C VAL A 140 -5.84 -1.40 -16.76
N TYR A 141 -5.63 -1.35 -15.44
CA TYR A 141 -4.84 -0.31 -14.77
C TYR A 141 -3.35 -0.48 -15.04
N SER A 142 -2.84 -1.69 -14.79
CA SER A 142 -1.42 -2.00 -15.01
C SER A 142 -1.22 -3.45 -15.44
N ASN A 143 -0.10 -3.67 -16.11
CA ASN A 143 0.43 -4.97 -16.47
C ASN A 143 1.57 -5.32 -15.51
N LEU A 144 1.32 -6.25 -14.59
CA LEU A 144 2.29 -6.67 -13.60
C LEU A 144 3.16 -7.80 -14.16
N ASN A 145 4.47 -7.56 -14.24
CA ASN A 145 5.45 -8.52 -14.77
C ASN A 145 6.75 -8.56 -13.97
N TYR A 146 6.84 -7.81 -12.86
CA TYR A 146 7.90 -7.87 -11.87
C TYR A 146 7.33 -7.45 -10.52
N PHE A 147 8.10 -7.70 -9.46
CA PHE A 147 7.85 -7.16 -8.13
C PHE A 147 9.00 -6.26 -7.73
N VAL A 148 8.67 -5.27 -6.89
CA VAL A 148 9.64 -4.44 -6.20
C VAL A 148 10.46 -5.27 -5.21
N ILE A 149 11.67 -4.81 -4.92
CA ILE A 149 12.46 -5.27 -3.79
C ILE A 149 11.93 -4.57 -2.54
N TRP A 150 11.14 -5.31 -1.75
CA TRP A 150 10.70 -4.86 -0.44
C TRP A 150 11.88 -4.83 0.52
N THR A 151 12.19 -3.66 1.06
CA THR A 151 13.19 -3.47 2.11
C THR A 151 12.48 -3.10 3.40
N LEU A 152 12.57 -3.96 4.40
CA LEU A 152 12.00 -3.71 5.72
C LEU A 152 13.06 -3.05 6.60
N ASP A 153 12.64 -2.12 7.46
CA ASP A 153 13.50 -1.52 8.48
C ASP A 153 14.11 -2.63 9.36
N GLU A 154 15.44 -2.74 9.42
CA GLU A 154 16.15 -3.75 10.20
C GLU A 154 15.77 -3.74 11.70
N LEU A 155 15.52 -2.57 12.26
CA LEU A 155 15.24 -2.43 13.69
C LEU A 155 13.75 -2.62 14.01
N ASN A 156 12.87 -2.11 13.15
CA ASN A 156 11.45 -1.99 13.48
C ASN A 156 10.48 -2.56 12.44
N GLY A 157 10.99 -3.07 11.31
CA GLY A 157 10.18 -3.59 10.21
C GLY A 157 9.42 -4.87 10.52
N LYS A 158 9.69 -5.52 11.66
CA LYS A 158 9.08 -6.83 12.03
C LYS A 158 7.55 -6.82 12.01
N ILE A 159 6.93 -5.67 12.31
CA ILE A 159 5.48 -5.51 12.25
C ILE A 159 4.95 -5.73 10.83
N ALA A 160 5.70 -5.30 9.81
CA ALA A 160 5.29 -5.44 8.42
C ALA A 160 5.46 -6.88 7.89
N GLU A 161 6.35 -7.67 8.50
CA GLU A 161 6.63 -9.05 8.09
C GLU A 161 5.39 -9.95 8.17
N ASP A 162 4.52 -9.71 9.16
CA ASP A 162 3.28 -10.46 9.34
C ASP A 162 2.36 -10.37 8.11
N TYR A 163 2.40 -9.27 7.35
CA TYR A 163 1.63 -9.15 6.11
C TYR A 163 2.14 -10.10 5.03
N PHE A 164 3.46 -10.19 4.86
CA PHE A 164 4.09 -11.12 3.93
C PHE A 164 3.80 -12.57 4.33
N ALA A 165 3.91 -12.89 5.63
CA ALA A 165 3.61 -14.22 6.15
C ALA A 165 2.15 -14.61 5.91
N ASN A 166 1.20 -13.71 6.14
CA ASN A 166 -0.23 -13.96 5.91
C ASN A 166 -0.58 -14.10 4.42
N ALA A 167 0.14 -13.40 3.54
CA ALA A 167 0.06 -13.59 2.09
C ALA A 167 0.83 -14.84 1.61
N GLU A 168 1.55 -15.54 2.50
CA GLU A 168 2.47 -16.63 2.18
C GLU A 168 3.57 -16.26 1.17
N ILE A 169 4.05 -15.02 1.24
CA ILE A 169 5.22 -14.56 0.47
C ILE A 169 6.50 -14.93 1.22
N PRO A 170 7.45 -15.59 0.55
CA PRO A 170 8.63 -16.12 1.22
C PRO A 170 9.57 -15.00 1.69
N GLU A 171 10.33 -15.26 2.76
CA GLU A 171 11.35 -14.35 3.28
C GLU A 171 12.42 -13.98 2.24
N THR A 172 12.60 -14.82 1.21
CA THR A 172 13.50 -14.54 0.07
C THR A 172 13.01 -13.41 -0.84
N ALA A 173 11.78 -12.93 -0.65
CA ALA A 173 11.19 -11.87 -1.45
C ALA A 173 11.55 -10.46 -0.95
N TYR A 174 12.07 -10.33 0.26
CA TYR A 174 12.40 -9.06 0.88
C TYR A 174 13.75 -9.11 1.60
N ASN A 175 14.28 -7.94 1.94
CA ASN A 175 15.49 -7.81 2.74
C ASN A 175 15.28 -6.86 3.91
N TRP A 176 16.30 -6.75 4.76
CA TRP A 176 16.31 -5.92 5.96
C TRP A 176 17.54 -5.03 5.88
N LEU A 177 17.35 -3.72 6.04
CA LEU A 177 18.46 -2.76 6.02
C LEU A 177 18.24 -1.64 7.04
N ASP A 178 19.34 -1.10 7.55
CA ASP A 178 19.36 0.22 8.18
C ASP A 178 19.04 1.30 7.11
N PRO A 179 18.25 2.34 7.42
CA PRO A 179 17.89 3.39 6.46
C PRO A 179 19.11 4.02 5.77
N LEU A 180 20.26 4.14 6.45
CA LEU A 180 21.48 4.72 5.88
C LEU A 180 22.10 3.86 4.77
N GLU A 181 21.78 2.57 4.71
CA GLU A 181 22.33 1.61 3.75
C GLU A 181 21.52 1.54 2.44
N LEU A 182 20.42 2.28 2.35
CA LEU A 182 19.56 2.30 1.16
C LEU A 182 20.32 2.74 -0.10
N SER A 183 20.16 1.94 -1.16
CA SER A 183 20.80 2.13 -2.46
C SER A 183 19.78 2.09 -3.59
N CYS A 184 20.21 2.35 -4.82
CA CYS A 184 19.34 2.23 -5.99
C CYS A 184 19.03 0.77 -6.38
N CYS A 185 19.50 -0.21 -5.60
CA CYS A 185 19.06 -1.61 -5.68
C CYS A 185 17.86 -1.89 -4.77
N ASN A 186 17.37 -0.89 -4.04
CA ASN A 186 16.18 -0.97 -3.19
C ASN A 186 15.09 -0.14 -3.85
N ASP A 187 13.86 -0.69 -3.92
CA ASP A 187 12.73 -0.01 -4.55
C ASP A 187 11.82 0.67 -3.53
N ILE A 188 11.54 -0.01 -2.41
CA ILE A 188 10.68 0.49 -1.33
C ILE A 188 11.27 0.19 0.04
N PHE A 189 11.20 1.18 0.94
CA PHE A 189 11.54 1.05 2.36
C PHE A 189 10.28 1.11 3.22
N ILE A 190 10.11 0.09 4.08
CA ILE A 190 8.91 -0.13 4.89
C ILE A 190 9.25 0.10 6.37
N MET A 191 8.71 1.19 6.92
CA MET A 191 9.00 1.70 8.26
C MET A 191 7.69 1.78 9.10
N PRO A 192 7.17 0.66 9.62
CA PRO A 192 5.89 0.61 10.32
C PRO A 192 5.86 1.33 11.67
N HIS A 193 7.03 1.54 12.27
CA HIS A 193 7.22 2.17 13.57
C HIS A 193 8.69 2.55 13.69
N ALA A 194 9.04 3.78 14.03
CA ALA A 194 10.42 4.20 14.22
C ALA A 194 10.43 5.60 14.84
N ASP A 195 11.55 5.99 15.43
CA ASP A 195 11.82 7.39 15.85
C ASP A 195 12.87 8.03 14.90
N PRO A 196 12.50 8.43 13.66
CA PRO A 196 13.41 9.07 12.72
C PRO A 196 14.14 10.28 13.31
N ASP A 197 15.44 10.33 13.07
CA ASP A 197 16.29 11.51 13.25
C ASP A 197 17.17 11.71 12.02
N TRP A 198 17.73 12.92 11.85
CA TRP A 198 18.59 13.18 10.70
C TRP A 198 19.82 12.25 10.66
N SER A 199 20.44 11.96 11.80
CA SER A 199 21.67 11.17 11.84
C SER A 199 21.51 9.70 11.43
N SER A 200 20.31 9.15 11.55
CA SER A 200 19.98 7.76 11.26
C SER A 200 19.09 7.60 10.03
N HIS A 201 18.34 8.64 9.61
CA HIS A 201 17.37 8.55 8.52
C HIS A 201 17.65 9.51 7.37
N SER A 202 18.71 10.35 7.41
CA SER A 202 19.04 11.33 6.33
C SER A 202 19.01 10.73 4.94
N ARG A 203 19.34 9.43 4.83
CA ARG A 203 19.36 8.74 3.55
C ARG A 203 17.99 8.66 2.89
N LEU A 204 16.87 8.64 3.63
CA LEU A 204 15.51 8.66 3.05
C LEU A 204 15.29 9.90 2.17
N TYR A 205 15.78 11.07 2.60
CA TYR A 205 15.70 12.31 1.82
C TYR A 205 16.42 12.20 0.48
N TYR A 206 17.67 11.74 0.48
CA TYR A 206 18.49 11.62 -0.72
C TYR A 206 18.13 10.42 -1.60
N TRP A 207 17.62 9.34 -1.02
CA TRP A 207 17.26 8.12 -1.75
C TRP A 207 15.91 8.29 -2.48
N ASN A 208 14.97 9.00 -1.87
CA ASN A 208 13.69 9.37 -2.50
C ASN A 208 13.84 10.39 -3.64
N GLU A 209 14.96 11.13 -3.70
CA GLU A 209 15.24 12.12 -4.74
C GLU A 209 15.29 11.50 -6.15
N SER A 210 15.10 12.33 -7.18
CA SER A 210 15.22 11.99 -8.60
C SER A 210 16.60 11.42 -8.95
N GLU A 211 16.66 10.54 -9.94
CA GLU A 211 17.93 10.01 -10.47
C GLU A 211 18.82 11.11 -11.04
N GLU A 212 18.24 12.16 -11.63
CA GLU A 212 18.96 13.32 -12.17
C GLU A 212 19.73 14.07 -11.07
N ASN A 213 19.16 14.14 -9.87
CA ASN A 213 19.77 14.76 -8.70
C ASN A 213 20.58 13.76 -7.85
N GLY A 214 20.89 12.58 -8.38
CA GLY A 214 21.71 11.55 -7.72
C GLY A 214 20.97 10.69 -6.70
N GLY A 215 19.64 10.78 -6.64
CA GLY A 215 18.78 9.88 -5.89
C GLY A 215 18.45 8.61 -6.64
N CYS A 216 17.48 7.86 -6.12
CA CYS A 216 17.06 6.56 -6.67
C CYS A 216 15.55 6.47 -6.89
N ARG A 217 14.80 7.57 -6.68
CA ARG A 217 13.33 7.60 -6.70
C ARG A 217 12.70 6.55 -5.76
N GLY A 218 13.40 6.24 -4.67
CA GLY A 218 12.99 5.21 -3.72
C GLY A 218 11.64 5.52 -3.06
N ALA A 219 10.78 4.51 -2.98
CA ALA A 219 9.48 4.62 -2.35
C ALA A 219 9.56 4.43 -0.84
N ILE A 220 8.79 5.20 -0.08
CA ILE A 220 8.72 5.11 1.38
C ILE A 220 7.30 4.75 1.77
N TRP A 221 7.17 3.71 2.58
CA TRP A 221 5.96 3.49 3.36
C TRP A 221 6.31 3.65 4.84
N ALA A 222 5.58 4.52 5.54
CA ALA A 222 5.77 4.76 6.96
C ALA A 222 4.43 4.64 7.68
N GLY A 223 4.45 4.21 8.94
CA GLY A 223 3.25 4.11 9.76
C GLY A 223 3.51 4.51 11.21
N CYS A 224 2.44 4.57 12.01
CA CYS A 224 2.54 4.91 13.42
C CYS A 224 3.24 6.28 13.62
N HIS A 225 3.92 6.49 14.75
CA HIS A 225 4.61 7.76 15.01
C HIS A 225 5.83 8.01 14.11
N ALA A 226 6.26 7.01 13.32
CA ALA A 226 7.37 7.19 12.38
C ALA A 226 7.05 8.29 11.36
N VAL A 227 5.76 8.47 11.06
CA VAL A 227 5.27 9.46 10.10
C VAL A 227 5.47 10.88 10.61
N SER A 228 4.86 11.27 11.74
CA SER A 228 5.02 12.64 12.28
C SER A 228 6.45 12.92 12.73
N ALA A 229 7.16 11.91 13.25
CA ALA A 229 8.59 12.03 13.55
C ALA A 229 9.41 12.32 12.28
N MET A 230 9.26 11.54 11.21
CA MET A 230 9.96 11.76 9.94
C MET A 230 9.64 13.14 9.33
N GLU A 231 8.37 13.53 9.32
CA GLU A 231 7.95 14.81 8.75
C GLU A 231 8.52 16.01 9.52
N ALA A 232 8.97 15.84 10.76
CA ALA A 232 9.63 16.87 11.56
C ALA A 232 11.17 16.89 11.43
N VAL A 233 11.78 15.93 10.71
CA VAL A 233 13.24 15.80 10.59
C VAL A 233 13.80 16.80 9.57
N PHE A 234 14.86 17.51 9.97
CA PHE A 234 15.62 18.42 9.12
C PHE A 234 17.14 18.26 9.33
N ASN A 235 17.94 18.66 8.34
CA ASN A 235 19.39 18.67 8.48
C ASN A 235 19.83 19.78 9.44
N PRO A 236 20.48 19.47 10.58
CA PRO A 236 20.92 20.49 11.52
C PRO A 236 22.01 21.41 10.96
N MET A 237 22.69 21.00 9.88
CA MET A 237 23.70 21.81 9.18
C MET A 237 23.11 22.65 8.04
N ASP A 238 21.96 22.23 7.49
CA ASP A 238 21.21 22.95 6.46
C ASP A 238 19.69 22.75 6.63
N PRO A 239 19.01 23.58 7.44
CA PRO A 239 17.57 23.40 7.72
C PRO A 239 16.63 23.52 6.52
N THR A 240 17.15 23.81 5.32
CA THR A 240 16.36 23.75 4.08
C THR A 240 16.16 22.32 3.58
N GLU A 241 17.02 21.38 4.00
CA GLU A 241 16.81 19.95 3.77
C GLU A 241 15.90 19.38 4.86
N GLN A 242 14.67 19.08 4.49
CA GLN A 242 13.63 18.59 5.40
C GLN A 242 12.94 17.36 4.81
N MET A 243 12.49 16.46 5.69
CA MET A 243 11.78 15.23 5.34
C MET A 243 10.25 15.36 5.44
N ASN A 244 9.72 16.58 5.46
CA ASN A 244 8.29 16.84 5.36
C ASN A 244 7.74 16.51 3.96
N PHE A 245 7.75 15.21 3.62
CA PHE A 245 7.54 14.71 2.27
C PHE A 245 6.14 15.02 1.72
N LEU A 246 5.09 14.88 2.53
CA LEU A 246 3.70 15.04 2.10
C LEU A 246 3.03 16.27 2.70
N SER A 247 3.55 16.84 3.79
CA SER A 247 3.03 18.07 4.38
C SER A 247 3.88 19.31 4.07
N SER A 248 3.27 20.48 4.21
CA SER A 248 3.97 21.76 4.10
C SER A 248 4.75 22.04 5.38
N ASP A 249 5.82 22.83 5.28
CA ASP A 249 6.55 23.36 6.45
C ASP A 249 5.55 23.97 7.47
N PRO A 250 5.69 23.65 8.77
CA PRO A 250 6.80 22.94 9.43
C PRO A 250 6.68 21.41 9.54
N GLY A 251 5.70 20.77 8.89
CA GLY A 251 5.51 19.33 8.97
C GLY A 251 4.15 18.94 9.57
N LEU A 252 4.14 17.80 10.29
CA LEU A 252 2.98 17.27 11.00
C LEU A 252 3.05 17.59 12.50
N ILE A 253 1.89 17.76 13.12
CA ILE A 253 1.78 17.80 14.59
C ILE A 253 2.26 16.44 15.13
N LEU A 254 3.18 16.45 16.08
CA LEU A 254 3.72 15.21 16.65
C LEU A 254 2.65 14.40 17.39
N TRP A 255 2.73 13.07 17.32
CA TRP A 255 1.79 12.11 17.89
C TRP A 255 1.43 12.27 19.38
N LYS A 256 2.23 13.01 20.16
CA LYS A 256 1.96 13.29 21.58
C LYS A 256 1.12 14.56 21.80
N ASP A 257 0.97 15.36 20.76
CA ASP A 257 0.38 16.70 20.80
C ASP A 257 -1.01 16.76 20.12
N HIS A 258 -1.56 15.61 19.73
CA HIS A 258 -2.96 15.45 19.29
C HIS A 258 -3.53 14.09 19.73
N LYS A 259 -4.85 13.94 19.61
CA LYS A 259 -5.58 12.71 19.91
C LYS A 259 -5.69 11.80 18.69
N ASN A 260 -6.19 10.59 18.93
CA ASN A 260 -6.53 9.65 17.87
C ASN A 260 -7.75 10.14 17.07
N GLY A 261 -7.90 9.59 15.86
CA GLY A 261 -9.00 9.93 14.97
C GLY A 261 -10.40 9.59 15.49
N THR A 262 -11.37 10.35 14.99
CA THR A 262 -12.80 10.20 15.21
C THR A 262 -13.40 9.41 14.07
N LEU A 263 -14.11 8.32 14.41
CA LEU A 263 -14.79 7.50 13.41
C LEU A 263 -16.23 7.97 13.14
N PRO A 264 -16.77 7.73 11.94
CA PRO A 264 -16.14 7.04 10.81
C PRO A 264 -15.28 7.97 9.93
N TYR A 265 -14.27 7.41 9.26
CA TYR A 265 -13.51 8.16 8.27
C TYR A 265 -14.27 8.32 6.96
N THR A 266 -14.00 9.41 6.24
CA THR A 266 -14.45 9.62 4.86
C THR A 266 -13.39 9.12 3.89
N TYR A 267 -13.81 8.38 2.87
CA TYR A 267 -12.92 7.75 1.89
C TYR A 267 -12.94 8.52 0.57
N ASN A 268 -11.78 8.69 -0.05
CA ASN A 268 -11.59 9.36 -1.33
C ASN A 268 -10.83 8.45 -2.32
N TYR A 269 -10.61 8.92 -3.54
CA TYR A 269 -9.75 8.27 -4.55
C TYR A 269 -10.05 6.78 -4.78
N HIS A 270 -11.32 6.40 -4.86
CA HIS A 270 -11.76 4.99 -4.87
C HIS A 270 -11.22 4.13 -6.03
N SER A 271 -10.80 4.77 -7.12
CA SER A 271 -10.18 4.13 -8.28
C SER A 271 -8.65 4.18 -8.27
N ASP A 272 -8.04 4.74 -7.23
CA ASP A 272 -6.58 4.76 -7.07
C ASP A 272 -6.06 3.37 -6.63
N PRO A 273 -4.95 2.86 -7.19
CA PRO A 273 -4.35 1.57 -6.82
C PRO A 273 -4.14 1.36 -5.30
N ILE A 274 -3.92 2.42 -4.52
CA ILE A 274 -3.74 2.34 -3.07
C ILE A 274 -5.07 2.08 -2.34
N MET A 275 -6.19 2.49 -2.93
CA MET A 275 -7.53 2.36 -2.36
C MET A 275 -8.26 1.07 -2.76
N GLN A 276 -7.54 0.07 -3.26
CA GLN A 276 -8.12 -1.18 -3.80
C GLN A 276 -8.38 -2.21 -2.70
N PHE A 277 -9.32 -1.87 -1.82
CA PHE A 277 -9.70 -2.67 -0.67
C PHE A 277 -11.20 -2.69 -0.42
N MET A 278 -11.68 -3.82 0.12
CA MET A 278 -13.09 -4.03 0.41
C MET A 278 -13.45 -3.65 1.85
N GLY A 279 -14.55 -2.91 2.01
CA GLY A 279 -15.07 -2.51 3.31
C GLY A 279 -14.26 -1.40 3.97
N SER A 280 -14.44 -1.23 5.29
CA SER A 280 -13.82 -0.15 6.04
C SER A 280 -12.46 -0.55 6.63
N MET A 281 -11.50 0.36 6.58
CA MET A 281 -10.21 0.32 7.26
C MET A 281 -10.23 0.97 8.64
N ASP A 282 -11.35 1.52 9.10
CA ASP A 282 -11.46 2.35 10.31
C ASP A 282 -10.85 1.68 11.56
N ASP A 283 -11.02 0.36 11.71
CA ASP A 283 -10.46 -0.39 12.83
C ASP A 283 -9.01 -0.88 12.59
N ALA A 284 -8.57 -0.93 11.34
CA ALA A 284 -7.26 -1.45 10.95
C ALA A 284 -6.10 -0.53 11.33
N ILE A 285 -6.37 0.77 11.40
CA ILE A 285 -5.38 1.84 11.61
C ILE A 285 -5.26 2.29 13.07
N LYS A 286 -5.92 1.58 14.01
CA LYS A 286 -5.93 1.91 15.44
C LYS A 286 -4.84 1.25 16.29
N GLY A 287 -3.93 0.50 15.67
CA GLY A 287 -2.94 -0.31 16.40
C GLY A 287 -1.72 0.44 16.91
N GLY A 288 -1.42 1.60 16.33
CA GLY A 288 -0.19 2.37 16.59
C GLY A 288 -0.30 3.42 17.69
N SER A 289 0.85 3.95 18.11
CA SER A 289 0.97 5.14 18.97
C SER A 289 0.56 6.43 18.28
N GLU A 290 0.51 6.44 16.95
CA GLU A 290 -0.14 7.45 16.13
C GLU A 290 -1.04 6.72 15.13
N GLN A 291 -2.25 7.24 14.91
CA GLN A 291 -3.31 6.56 14.14
C GLN A 291 -3.89 7.46 13.04
N ILE A 292 -3.55 8.75 13.10
CA ILE A 292 -4.03 9.80 12.21
C ILE A 292 -2.98 10.91 12.20
N PHE A 293 -2.82 11.55 11.05
CA PHE A 293 -1.80 12.56 10.82
C PHE A 293 -2.46 13.91 10.57
N ILE A 294 -1.96 14.97 11.20
CA ILE A 294 -2.49 16.33 11.09
C ILE A 294 -1.34 17.26 10.71
N PRO A 295 -1.39 17.94 9.55
CA PRO A 295 -0.36 18.88 9.21
C PRO A 295 -0.45 20.12 10.11
N GLU A 296 0.70 20.67 10.48
CA GLU A 296 0.76 21.92 11.26
C GLU A 296 0.18 23.10 10.48
N THR A 297 0.32 23.11 9.16
CA THR A 297 -0.22 24.16 8.28
C THR A 297 -1.17 23.60 7.25
N SER A 298 -0.66 22.76 6.35
CA SER A 298 -1.44 22.09 5.31
C SER A 298 -0.71 20.87 4.77
N TRP A 299 -1.44 19.98 4.10
CA TRP A 299 -0.82 19.04 3.18
C TRP A 299 -0.27 19.77 1.94
N ARG A 300 0.73 19.19 1.28
CA ARG A 300 1.14 19.65 -0.05
C ARG A 300 -0.01 19.45 -1.03
N SER A 301 -0.13 20.35 -2.02
CA SER A 301 -1.20 20.25 -3.03
C SER A 301 -1.16 18.99 -3.89
N SER A 302 0.00 18.32 -3.92
CA SER A 302 0.23 17.03 -4.59
C SER A 302 -0.16 15.82 -3.75
N THR A 303 -0.44 16.01 -2.46
CA THR A 303 -0.75 14.92 -1.54
C THR A 303 -2.21 14.51 -1.69
N SER A 304 -2.43 13.23 -1.93
CA SER A 304 -3.73 12.60 -1.98
C SER A 304 -4.10 12.09 -0.59
N LEU A 305 -5.28 12.49 -0.11
CA LEU A 305 -5.82 12.07 1.18
C LEU A 305 -6.91 11.01 0.95
N GLY A 306 -6.51 9.73 0.93
CA GLY A 306 -7.42 8.61 0.67
C GLY A 306 -8.44 8.38 1.77
N MET A 307 -8.09 8.74 2.99
CA MET A 307 -9.00 8.75 4.13
C MET A 307 -8.86 10.06 4.87
N ILE A 308 -9.97 10.64 5.32
CA ILE A 308 -9.97 11.86 6.13
C ILE A 308 -10.89 11.71 7.34
N ASP A 309 -10.50 12.35 8.44
CA ASP A 309 -11.37 12.62 9.58
C ASP A 309 -11.86 14.07 9.50
N PRO A 310 -13.06 14.30 8.96
CA PRO A 310 -13.59 15.66 8.83
C PRO A 310 -13.98 16.28 10.17
N ASP A 311 -14.11 15.48 11.24
CA ASP A 311 -14.62 15.89 12.54
C ASP A 311 -13.52 15.93 13.62
N HIS A 312 -12.24 15.85 13.22
CA HIS A 312 -11.13 15.82 14.17
C HIS A 312 -11.08 17.11 15.01
N PRO A 313 -11.24 17.05 16.34
CA PRO A 313 -11.43 18.24 17.17
C PRO A 313 -10.19 19.14 17.26
N GLU A 314 -9.02 18.62 16.89
CA GLU A 314 -7.73 19.32 16.93
C GLU A 314 -7.21 19.67 15.52
N ALA A 315 -7.99 19.41 14.46
CA ALA A 315 -7.78 19.97 13.12
C ALA A 315 -8.42 21.36 13.06
N LEU A 316 -7.67 22.40 13.48
CA LEU A 316 -8.24 23.72 13.77
C LEU A 316 -8.38 24.62 12.54
N GLY A 317 -7.62 24.34 11.48
CA GLY A 317 -7.64 25.09 10.21
C GLY A 317 -8.34 24.36 9.07
N PRO A 318 -8.90 25.08 8.07
CA PRO A 318 -9.54 24.46 6.91
C PRO A 318 -8.58 23.62 6.05
N GLU A 319 -7.28 23.90 6.12
CA GLU A 319 -6.22 23.17 5.41
C GLU A 319 -5.57 22.08 6.28
N GLN A 320 -5.88 22.03 7.58
CA GLN A 320 -5.33 21.05 8.53
C GLN A 320 -6.13 19.74 8.54
N ILE A 321 -6.44 19.21 7.37
CA ILE A 321 -7.31 18.03 7.24
C ILE A 321 -6.62 16.82 7.87
N ALA A 322 -7.20 16.26 8.94
CA ALA A 322 -6.66 15.07 9.57
C ALA A 322 -6.85 13.84 8.66
N SER A 323 -5.79 13.06 8.43
CA SER A 323 -5.81 11.94 7.49
C SER A 323 -5.02 10.75 8.03
N PRO A 324 -5.60 9.54 8.09
CA PRO A 324 -4.88 8.34 8.48
C PRO A 324 -4.31 7.55 7.29
N LEU A 325 -4.54 8.01 6.06
CA LEU A 325 -3.98 7.43 4.85
C LEU A 325 -3.74 8.54 3.83
N ALA A 326 -2.47 8.87 3.63
CA ALA A 326 -2.03 9.92 2.72
C ALA A 326 -0.88 9.41 1.84
N TRP A 327 -0.85 9.84 0.58
CA TRP A 327 0.27 9.52 -0.29
C TRP A 327 0.53 10.63 -1.30
N GLY A 328 1.73 10.61 -1.87
CA GLY A 328 2.11 11.52 -2.93
C GLY A 328 3.55 11.29 -3.34
N ARG A 329 4.02 12.10 -4.29
CA ARG A 329 5.44 12.17 -4.60
C ARG A 329 6.15 13.01 -3.55
N GLY A 330 7.35 12.59 -3.14
CA GLY A 330 8.11 13.25 -2.09
C GLY A 330 8.32 14.75 -2.38
N LEU A 331 8.09 15.57 -1.36
CA LEU A 331 8.15 17.04 -1.41
C LEU A 331 7.26 17.70 -2.47
N GLY A 332 6.34 16.95 -3.08
CA GLY A 332 5.50 17.40 -4.20
C GLY A 332 6.22 17.51 -5.54
N ASP A 333 7.40 16.91 -5.68
CA ASP A 333 8.17 16.86 -6.92
C ASP A 333 7.84 15.56 -7.68
N GLU A 334 7.35 15.68 -8.93
CA GLU A 334 6.92 14.53 -9.74
C GLU A 334 8.03 13.52 -10.07
N ASP A 335 9.29 13.97 -10.01
CA ASP A 335 10.46 13.14 -10.30
C ASP A 335 10.95 12.35 -9.09
N ARG A 336 10.47 12.66 -7.88
CA ARG A 336 10.81 11.93 -6.65
C ARG A 336 10.05 10.60 -6.51
N GLY A 337 10.52 9.76 -5.59
CA GLY A 337 9.83 8.53 -5.20
C GLY A 337 8.49 8.81 -4.51
N TYR A 338 7.63 7.80 -4.48
CA TYR A 338 6.37 7.90 -3.74
C TYR A 338 6.58 7.78 -2.24
N VAL A 339 5.75 8.47 -1.47
CA VAL A 339 5.67 8.36 -0.03
C VAL A 339 4.22 8.04 0.34
N VAL A 340 4.03 7.08 1.24
CA VAL A 340 2.73 6.62 1.73
C VAL A 340 2.77 6.55 3.25
N TYR A 341 1.76 7.15 3.89
CA TYR A 341 1.49 7.10 5.33
C TYR A 341 0.22 6.30 5.59
#